data_AF-A0A1F3R7B0-F1
#
_entry.id   AF-A0A1F3R7B0-F1
#
_cell.length_a   1.000
_cell.length_b   1.000
_cell.length_c   1.000
_cell.angle_alpha   90.00
_cell.angle_beta   90.00
_cell.angle_gamma   90.00
#
_symmetry.space_group_name_H-M   'P 1'
#
loop_
_entity.id
_entity.type
_entity.pdbx_description
1 polymer ?
#
loop_
_entity_poly.entity_id
_entity_poly.type
_entity_poly.pdbx_seq_one_letter_code
_entity_poly.pdbx_strand_id
1 'polypeptide(L)' 'MNAEFHLNADDLNSSFLKSIKALFKGRKISVVIEPDLDETEYLLASKANKQMLLDSIQEIENGKVVTRTLDELLKLK' A
#
# COMPACT_ATOMS: atom_id res chain seq x y z
N MET A 1 -13.65 15.37 2.59
CA MET A 1 -13.24 14.69 1.36
C MET A 1 -11.74 14.76 1.33
N ASN A 2 -11.10 13.60 1.40
CA ASN A 2 -9.66 13.48 1.39
C ASN A 2 -9.28 12.87 0.04
N ALA A 3 -8.19 13.33 -0.55
CA ALA A 3 -7.61 12.76 -1.76
C ALA A 3 -6.13 12.51 -1.48
N GLU A 4 -5.70 11.30 -1.76
CA GLU A 4 -4.32 10.84 -1.60
C GLU A 4 -3.81 10.42 -2.97
N PHE A 5 -2.57 10.79 -3.30
CA PHE A 5 -1.97 10.53 -4.60
C PHE A 5 -0.59 9.93 -4.38
N HIS A 6 -0.37 8.72 -4.89
CA HIS A 6 0.95 8.09 -4.96
C HIS A 6 1.57 8.43 -6.31
N LEU A 7 2.71 9.10 -6.30
CA LEU A 7 3.34 9.66 -7.50
C LEU A 7 4.85 9.80 -7.30
N ASN A 8 5.62 9.76 -8.40
CA ASN A 8 7.04 10.02 -8.33
C ASN A 8 7.28 11.51 -8.07
N ALA A 9 8.43 11.86 -7.50
CA ALA A 9 8.77 13.27 -7.24
C ALA A 9 8.67 14.15 -8.51
N ASP A 10 9.04 13.62 -9.67
CA ASP A 10 8.99 14.33 -10.96
C ASP A 10 7.57 14.59 -11.46
N ASP A 11 6.59 13.80 -10.98
CA ASP A 11 5.17 13.99 -11.29
C ASP A 11 4.58 15.19 -10.51
N LEU A 12 5.25 15.67 -9.46
CA LEU A 12 4.88 16.86 -8.70
C LEU A 12 5.23 18.15 -9.46
N ASN A 13 4.58 18.34 -10.61
CA ASN A 13 4.84 19.45 -11.51
C ASN A 13 3.73 20.52 -11.49
N SER A 14 3.94 21.60 -12.24
CA SER A 14 3.01 22.72 -12.33
C SER A 14 1.61 22.34 -12.83
N SER A 15 1.50 21.31 -13.67
CA SER A 15 0.21 20.83 -14.16
C SER A 15 -0.57 20.15 -13.03
N PHE A 16 0.09 19.27 -12.28
CA PHE A 16 -0.50 18.62 -11.11
C PHE A 16 -0.98 19.64 -10.06
N LEU A 17 -0.15 20.64 -9.74
CA LEU A 17 -0.53 21.70 -8.79
C LEU A 17 -1.74 22.52 -9.26
N LYS A 18 -1.91 22.74 -10.57
CA LYS A 18 -3.12 23.39 -11.12
C LYS A 18 -4.36 22.53 -10.91
N SER A 19 -4.25 21.21 -11.12
CA SER A 19 -5.35 20.27 -10.90
C SER A 19 -5.81 20.25 -9.43
N ILE A 20 -4.86 20.22 -8.48
CA ILE A 20 -5.18 20.30 -7.04
C ILE A 20 -5.89 21.60 -6.69
N LYS A 21 -5.41 22.75 -7.20
CA LYS A 21 -6.06 24.05 -6.98
C LYS A 21 -7.48 24.10 -7.54
N ALA A 22 -7.73 23.46 -8.68
CA ALA A 22 -9.07 23.38 -9.27
C ALA A 22 -10.01 22.52 -8.42
N LEU A 23 -9.54 21.34 -7.97
CA LEU A 23 -10.30 20.40 -7.15
C LEU A 23 -10.72 20.99 -5.78
N PHE A 24 -9.82 21.74 -5.15
CA PHE A 24 -10.03 22.27 -3.80
C PHE A 24 -10.25 23.80 -3.75
N LYS A 25 -10.74 24.38 -4.86
CA LYS A 25 -10.95 25.83 -4.99
C LYS A 25 -11.70 26.42 -3.80
N GLY A 26 -11.13 27.47 -3.21
CA GLY A 26 -11.74 28.22 -2.09
C GLY A 26 -11.63 27.54 -0.72
N ARG A 27 -10.89 26.43 -0.60
CA ARG A 27 -10.68 25.72 0.67
C ARG A 27 -9.23 25.89 1.13
N LYS A 28 -9.02 25.89 2.46
CA LYS A 28 -7.67 25.70 3.02
C LYS A 28 -7.30 24.22 2.88
N ILE A 29 -6.10 23.96 2.38
CA ILE A 29 -5.57 22.60 2.22
C ILE A 29 -4.27 22.45 3.00
N SER A 30 -4.00 21.22 3.44
CA SER A 30 -2.69 20.78 3.94
C SER A 30 -2.10 19.82 2.91
N VAL A 31 -0.79 19.87 2.70
CA VAL A 31 -0.06 18.94 1.83
C VAL A 31 0.93 18.20 2.72
N VAL A 32 0.88 16.87 2.68
CA VAL A 32 1.81 15.98 3.38
C VAL A 32 2.65 15.30 2.31
N ILE A 33 3.97 15.33 2.46
CA ILE A 33 4.92 14.64 1.58
C ILE A 33 5.62 13.61 2.44
N GLU A 34 5.40 12.35 2.12
CA GLU A 34 6.05 11.21 2.74
C GLU A 34 6.87 10.49 1.67
N PRO A 35 8.10 10.04 1.97
CA PRO A 35 8.80 9.14 1.08
C PRO A 35 7.94 7.89 0.96
N ASP A 36 7.75 7.41 -0.28
CA ASP A 36 7.12 6.11 -0.48
C ASP A 36 7.98 5.07 0.24
N LEU A 37 7.40 4.43 1.27
CA LEU A 37 8.08 3.36 1.97
C LEU A 37 8.16 2.22 0.96
N ASP A 38 9.37 1.79 0.60
CA ASP A 38 9.56 0.55 -0.15
C ASP A 38 8.80 -0.54 0.62
N GLU A 39 7.68 -1.02 0.07
CA GLU A 39 6.78 -1.97 0.75
C GLU A 39 7.55 -3.20 1.25
N THR A 40 8.66 -3.51 0.58
CA THR A 40 9.62 -4.55 0.96
C THR A 40 10.29 -4.27 2.29
N GLU A 41 10.75 -3.04 2.53
CA GLU A 41 11.42 -2.67 3.79
C GLU A 41 10.44 -2.71 4.97
N TYR A 42 9.19 -2.31 4.75
CA TYR A 42 8.12 -2.42 5.74
C TYR A 42 7.75 -3.89 6.06
N LEU A 43 7.56 -4.74 5.05
CA LEU A 43 7.27 -6.17 5.23
C LEU A 43 8.42 -6.92 5.94
N LEU A 44 9.66 -6.50 5.70
CA LEU A 44 10.87 -7.08 6.30
C LEU A 44 11.30 -6.41 7.62
N ALA A 45 10.57 -5.38 8.09
CA ALA A 45 10.97 -4.56 9.24
C ALA A 45 11.07 -5.37 10.55
N SER A 46 10.35 -6.50 10.66
CA SER A 46 10.45 -7.40 11.80
C SER A 46 11.05 -8.74 11.37
N LYS A 47 12.05 -9.22 12.13
CA LYS A 47 12.68 -10.53 11.89
C LYS A 47 11.66 -11.67 11.92
N ALA A 48 10.62 -11.54 12.74
CA ALA A 48 9.51 -12.49 12.83
C ALA A 48 8.64 -12.47 11.56
N ASN A 49 8.30 -11.29 11.04
CA ASN A 49 7.50 -11.13 9.82
C ASN A 49 8.27 -11.67 8.61
N LYS A 50 9.55 -11.33 8.51
CA LYS A 50 10.44 -11.85 7.47
C LYS A 50 10.49 -13.38 7.48
N GLN A 51 10.67 -13.99 8.65
CA GLN A 51 10.73 -15.46 8.75
C GLN A 51 9.40 -16.09 8.34
N MET A 52 8.27 -15.55 8.83
CA MET A 52 6.94 -16.05 8.49
C MET A 52 6.67 -16.00 6.98
N LEU A 53 7.04 -14.90 6.31
CA LEU A 53 6.88 -14.77 4.86
C LEU A 53 7.74 -15.80 4.10
N LEU A 54 9.01 -15.98 4.51
CA LEU A 54 9.89 -16.97 3.90
C LEU A 54 9.38 -18.40 4.10
N ASP A 55 8.87 -18.72 5.29
CA ASP A 55 8.29 -20.02 5.60
C ASP A 55 7.04 -20.28 4.73
N SER A 56 6.14 -19.29 4.61
CA SER A 56 4.95 -19.40 3.74
C SER A 56 5.30 -19.58 2.26
N ILE A 57 6.34 -18.89 1.76
CA ILE A 57 6.82 -19.09 0.38
C ILE A 57 7.31 -20.53 0.21
N GLN A 58 8.11 -21.03 1.15
CA GLN A 58 8.61 -22.40 1.13
C GLN A 58 7.48 -23.43 1.24
N GLU A 59 6.43 -23.17 2.01
CA GLU A 59 5.25 -24.03 2.07
C GLU A 59 4.52 -24.11 0.73
N ILE A 60 4.37 -22.97 0.02
CA ILE A 60 3.77 -22.93 -1.32
C ILE A 60 4.62 -23.73 -2.33
N GLU A 61 5.93 -23.51 -2.35
CA GLU A 61 6.86 -24.23 -3.24
C GLU A 61 6.83 -25.74 -3.01
N ASN A 62 6.62 -26.16 -1.75
CA ASN A 62 6.48 -27.57 -1.37
C ASN A 62 5.04 -28.10 -1.50
N GLY A 63 4.10 -27.32 -2.02
CA GLY A 63 2.70 -27.72 -2.20
C GLY A 63 1.89 -27.88 -0.90
N LYS A 64 2.40 -27.35 0.22
CA LYS A 64 1.74 -27.36 1.54
C LYS A 64 0.71 -26.22 1.64
N VAL A 65 -0.26 -26.20 0.74
CA VAL A 65 -1.28 -25.14 0.66
C VAL A 65 -2.65 -25.65 1.07
N VAL A 66 -3.44 -24.78 1.69
CA VAL A 66 -4.85 -25.05 2.00
C VAL A 66 -5.71 -24.21 1.05
N THR A 67 -6.43 -24.86 0.14
CA THR A 67 -7.37 -24.16 -0.74
C THR A 67 -8.67 -23.87 0.00
N ARG A 68 -9.13 -22.62 -0.08
CA ARG A 68 -10.40 -22.15 0.48
C ARG A 68 -11.08 -21.20 -0.50
N THR A 69 -12.41 -21.19 -0.47
CA THR A 69 -13.20 -20.18 -1.18
C THR A 69 -13.39 -18.94 -0.29
N LEU A 70 -13.65 -17.79 -0.91
CA LEU A 70 -13.88 -16.54 -0.17
C LEU A 70 -15.09 -16.66 0.79
N ASP A 71 -16.14 -17.36 0.35
CA ASP A 71 -17.34 -17.59 1.15
C ASP A 71 -17.08 -18.46 2.39
N GLU A 72 -16.14 -19.41 2.32
CA GLU A 72 -15.72 -20.20 3.48
C GLU A 72 -14.98 -19.35 4.51
N LEU A 73 -14.14 -18.42 4.05
CA LEU A 73 -13.37 -17.53 4.93
C LEU A 73 -14.25 -16.50 5.64
N LEU A 74 -15.30 -16.02 4.98
CA LEU A 74 -16.23 -15.05 5.55
C LEU A 74 -17.16 -15.65 6.62
N LYS A 75 -17.35 -16.97 6.62
CA LYS A 75 -18.16 -17.69 7.62
C LYS A 75 -17.40 -18.03 8.92
N LEU A 76 -16.10 -17.77 8.96
CA LEU A 76 -15.22 -18.05 10.12
C LEU A 76 -15.02 -16.82 11.02
N LYS A 77 -15.69 -15.70 10.73
CA LYS A 77 -15.75 -14.49 11.55
C LYS A 77 -17.08 -14.40 12.28
#